data_AF-A0A8S0RKU1-F1
#
_entry.id   AF-A0A8S0RKU1-F1
#
_cell.length_a   1.000
_cell.length_b   1.000
_cell.length_c   1.000
_cell.angle_alpha   90.00
_cell.angle_beta   90.00
_cell.angle_gamma   90.00
#
_symmetry.space_group_name_H-M   'P 1'
#
loop_
_entity.id
_entity.type
_entity.pdbx_description
1 polymer ?
#
loop_
_entity_poly.entity_id
_entity_poly.type
_entity_poly.pdbx_seq_one_letter_code
_entity_poly.pdbx_strand_id
1 'polypeptide(L)'
;MRGQDFYSYYNHMGEESMKMGQAGMNYGNLIQPVRGNVGFSLEDPNKKVLELAGNAARDNKKTRIVPRHIQLAVRNDEELSKLLGDVTIANGGVMPNIHNLLLPKKTGGSSKPSADED
;
A
#
# COMPACT_ATOMS: atom_id res chain seq x y z
N MET A 1 8.08 40.97 9.83
CA MET A 1 7.02 40.28 10.59
C MET A 1 7.62 39.78 11.89
N ARG A 2 7.01 40.11 13.04
CA ARG A 2 7.62 39.95 14.37
C ARG A 2 7.30 38.54 14.89
N GLY A 3 8.27 37.86 15.50
CA GLY A 3 8.21 36.43 15.85
C GLY A 3 7.06 35.97 16.78
N GLN A 4 6.22 36.90 17.27
CA GLN A 4 4.99 36.56 18.01
C GLN A 4 3.87 36.06 17.10
N ASP A 5 3.81 36.54 15.85
CA ASP A 5 2.79 36.14 14.87
C ASP A 5 2.97 34.67 14.44
N PHE A 6 4.21 34.18 14.45
CA PHE A 6 4.56 32.82 14.06
C PHE A 6 4.13 31.80 15.13
N TYR A 7 4.36 32.09 16.41
CA TYR A 7 3.92 31.21 17.51
C TYR A 7 2.40 31.17 17.64
N SER A 8 1.70 32.27 17.35
CA SER A 8 0.24 32.29 17.32
C SER A 8 -0.31 31.41 16.19
N TYR A 9 0.34 31.39 15.02
CA TYR A 9 -0.04 30.53 13.89
C TYR A 9 0.15 29.03 14.18
N TYR A 10 1.24 28.65 14.86
CA TYR A 10 1.46 27.25 15.26
C TYR A 10 0.49 26.79 16.35
N ASN A 11 0.18 27.66 17.33
CA ASN A 11 -0.78 27.32 18.37
C ASN A 11 -2.22 27.26 17.83
N HIS A 12 -2.59 28.16 16.90
CA HIS A 12 -3.90 28.12 16.25
C HIS A 12 -4.06 26.89 15.35
N MET A 13 -3.03 26.47 14.61
CA MET A 13 -3.04 25.20 13.88
C MET A 13 -3.10 23.98 14.80
N GLY A 14 -2.41 24.03 15.95
CA GLY A 14 -2.47 22.98 16.97
C GLY A 14 -3.88 22.77 17.51
N GLU A 15 -4.60 23.85 17.81
CA GLU A 15 -5.98 23.78 18.30
C GLU A 15 -6.99 23.34 17.22
N GLU A 16 -6.81 23.75 15.96
CA GLU A 16 -7.62 23.23 14.84
C GLU A 16 -7.38 21.73 14.63
N SER A 17 -6.14 21.27 14.75
CA SER A 17 -5.80 19.85 14.62
C SER A 17 -6.41 19.00 15.74
N MET A 18 -6.54 19.55 16.96
CA MET A 18 -7.23 18.87 18.07
C MET A 18 -8.76 18.86 17.91
N LYS A 19 -9.36 19.92 17.35
CA LYS A 19 -10.80 19.95 17.04
C LYS A 19 -11.18 18.98 15.92
N MET A 20 -10.28 18.73 14.98
CA MET A 20 -10.46 17.68 13.96
C MET A 20 -10.37 16.26 14.55
N GLY A 21 -9.81 16.10 15.75
CA GLY A 21 -9.73 14.81 16.45
C GLY A 21 -11.06 14.32 17.05
N GLN A 22 -12.10 15.15 17.11
CA GLN A 22 -13.42 14.76 17.64
C GLN A 22 -14.53 14.68 16.60
N ALA A 23 -14.32 15.19 15.38
CA ALA A 23 -15.24 14.97 14.27
C ALA A 23 -14.90 13.63 13.62
N GLY A 24 -15.81 12.65 13.75
CA GLY A 24 -15.65 11.27 13.29
C GLY A 24 -14.83 11.12 12.00
N MET A 25 -13.70 10.45 12.13
CA MET A 25 -12.76 10.17 11.04
C MET A 25 -13.42 9.28 9.99
N ASN A 26 -14.05 9.93 9.00
CA ASN A 26 -14.56 9.27 7.81
C ASN A 26 -13.44 9.27 6.76
N TYR A 27 -12.58 8.24 6.78
CA TYR A 27 -11.44 8.06 5.87
C TYR A 27 -11.84 7.81 4.39
N GLY A 28 -13.02 8.22 3.97
CA GLY A 28 -13.64 7.83 2.71
C GLY A 28 -13.02 8.44 1.43
N ASN A 29 -12.13 9.44 1.49
CA ASN A 29 -11.66 10.15 0.29
C ASN A 29 -10.22 10.74 0.38
N LEU A 30 -9.27 10.05 1.00
CA LEU A 30 -7.89 10.55 1.17
C LEU A 30 -6.84 9.91 0.24
N ILE A 31 -7.19 9.64 -1.02
CA ILE A 31 -6.17 9.33 -2.04
C ILE A 31 -6.13 10.47 -3.05
N GLN A 32 -5.34 11.49 -2.71
CA GLN A 32 -4.89 12.51 -3.67
C GLN A 32 -3.80 11.87 -4.55
N PRO A 33 -3.73 12.17 -5.86
CA PRO A 33 -2.68 11.64 -6.72
C PRO A 33 -1.34 12.29 -6.34
N VAL A 34 -0.53 11.58 -5.55
CA VAL A 34 0.80 12.04 -5.15
C VAL A 34 1.73 12.00 -6.37
N ARG A 35 1.97 13.16 -6.99
CA ARG A 35 3.07 13.35 -7.93
C ARG A 35 4.35 13.61 -7.14
N GLY A 36 5.28 12.67 -7.20
CA GLY A 36 6.60 12.78 -6.60
C GLY A 36 7.01 11.48 -5.93
N ASN A 37 8.05 10.82 -6.45
CA ASN A 37 8.72 9.76 -5.72
C ASN A 37 9.51 10.41 -4.58
N VAL A 38 8.94 10.44 -3.39
CA VAL A 38 9.68 10.67 -2.15
C VAL A 38 10.04 9.30 -1.60
N GLY A 39 11.28 8.86 -1.85
CA GLY A 39 11.87 7.75 -1.12
C GLY A 39 12.14 8.22 0.30
N PHE A 40 11.26 7.84 1.22
CA PHE A 40 11.45 8.07 2.64
C PHE A 40 11.41 6.69 3.29
N SER A 41 12.54 6.24 3.85
CA SER A 41 12.57 5.02 4.67
C SER A 41 11.80 5.31 5.96
N LEU A 42 10.60 4.77 6.09
CA LEU A 42 9.65 5.14 7.14
C LEU A 42 9.57 4.09 8.24
N GLU A 43 9.82 4.55 9.47
CA GLU A 43 9.73 3.79 10.72
C GLU A 43 8.26 3.67 11.20
N ASP A 44 7.36 4.47 10.62
CA ASP A 44 5.94 4.49 10.94
C ASP A 44 5.17 3.39 10.15
N PRO A 45 4.49 2.44 10.81
CA PRO A 45 3.82 1.32 10.13
C PRO A 45 2.71 1.78 9.16
N ASN A 46 2.04 2.90 9.47
CA ASN A 46 1.01 3.48 8.61
C ASN A 46 1.57 3.94 7.25
N LYS A 47 2.76 4.55 7.26
CA LYS A 47 3.37 5.03 6.03
C LYS A 47 4.00 3.88 5.24
N LYS A 48 4.58 2.89 5.94
CA LYS A 48 5.10 1.66 5.32
C LYS A 48 4.01 0.88 4.57
N VAL A 49 2.81 0.73 5.14
CA VAL A 49 1.66 0.11 4.44
C VAL A 49 1.29 0.89 3.17
N LEU A 50 1.24 2.23 3.24
CA LEU A 50 0.88 3.06 2.07
C LEU A 50 1.93 3.00 0.96
N GLU A 51 3.20 3.00 1.31
CA GLU A 51 4.30 2.85 0.34
C GLU A 51 4.23 1.51 -0.38
N LEU A 52 4.15 0.41 0.37
CA LEU A 52 4.08 -0.94 -0.20
C LEU A 52 2.78 -1.17 -0.99
N ALA A 53 1.65 -0.65 -0.52
CA ALA A 53 0.38 -0.72 -1.25
C ALA A 53 0.38 0.16 -2.51
N GLY A 54 1.11 1.28 -2.49
CA GLY A 54 1.35 2.13 -3.65
C GLY A 54 2.20 1.42 -4.70
N ASN A 55 3.26 0.72 -4.29
CA ASN A 55 4.09 -0.10 -5.18
C ASN A 55 3.26 -1.24 -5.79
N ALA A 56 2.49 -1.98 -4.97
CA ALA A 56 1.59 -3.02 -5.45
C ALA A 56 0.50 -2.48 -6.42
N ALA A 57 0.04 -1.23 -6.25
CA ALA A 57 -0.89 -0.61 -7.19
C ALA A 57 -0.23 -0.33 -8.54
N ARG A 58 1.01 0.19 -8.52
CA ARG A 58 1.81 0.46 -9.72
C ARG A 58 2.14 -0.82 -10.48
N ASP A 59 2.50 -1.89 -9.78
CA ASP A 59 2.77 -3.22 -10.36
C ASP A 59 1.52 -3.77 -11.07
N ASN A 60 0.34 -3.52 -10.49
CA ASN A 60 -0.95 -3.85 -11.09
C ASN A 60 -1.42 -2.82 -12.13
N LYS A 61 -0.57 -1.89 -12.56
CA LYS A 61 -0.83 -0.83 -13.55
C LYS A 61 -2.05 0.04 -13.20
N LYS A 62 -2.32 0.24 -11.91
CA LYS A 62 -3.42 1.05 -11.40
C LYS A 62 -2.90 2.30 -10.68
N THR A 63 -3.60 3.41 -10.86
CA THR A 63 -3.27 4.69 -10.22
C THR A 63 -3.89 4.85 -8.83
N ARG A 64 -4.88 4.03 -8.48
CA ARG A 64 -5.60 4.04 -7.20
C ARG A 64 -5.28 2.79 -6.40
N ILE A 65 -5.01 2.96 -5.10
CA ILE A 65 -4.90 1.87 -4.14
C ILE A 65 -6.30 1.29 -3.89
N VAL A 66 -6.45 -0.03 -4.05
CA VAL A 66 -7.68 -0.77 -3.74
C VAL A 66 -7.37 -1.82 -2.66
N PRO A 67 -8.37 -2.41 -1.99
CA PRO A 67 -8.12 -3.33 -0.88
C PRO A 67 -7.20 -4.51 -1.23
N ARG A 68 -7.21 -4.97 -2.49
CA ARG A 68 -6.26 -5.98 -2.99
C ARG A 68 -4.80 -5.55 -2.84
N HIS A 69 -4.46 -4.30 -3.14
CA HIS A 69 -3.07 -3.82 -3.04
C HIS A 69 -2.61 -3.77 -1.58
N ILE A 70 -3.51 -3.39 -0.67
CA ILE A 70 -3.25 -3.40 0.78
C ILE A 70 -3.03 -4.83 1.27
N GLN A 71 -3.87 -5.78 0.86
CA GLN A 71 -3.71 -7.19 1.20
C GLN A 71 -2.37 -7.75 0.71
N LEU A 72 -1.98 -7.45 -0.54
CA LEU A 72 -0.70 -7.88 -1.09
C LEU A 72 0.48 -7.27 -0.33
N ALA A 73 0.43 -5.98 -0.01
CA ALA A 73 1.47 -5.30 0.76
C ALA A 73 1.63 -5.89 2.17
N VAL A 74 0.52 -6.07 2.90
CA VAL A 74 0.54 -6.58 4.28
C VAL A 74 0.99 -8.03 4.34
N ARG A 75 0.54 -8.89 3.42
CA ARG A 75 0.86 -10.32 3.47
C ARG A 75 2.25 -10.66 2.90
N ASN A 76 2.85 -9.76 2.12
CA ASN A 76 4.23 -9.91 1.63
C ASN A 76 5.29 -9.34 2.58
N ASP A 77 4.92 -8.47 3.53
CA ASP A 77 5.84 -7.94 4.53
C ASP A 77 5.73 -8.75 5.84
N GLU A 78 6.86 -9.24 6.34
CA GLU A 78 6.86 -10.12 7.52
C GLU A 78 6.37 -9.43 8.80
N GLU A 79 6.73 -8.16 8.99
CA GLU A 79 6.38 -7.40 10.19
C GLU A 79 4.88 -7.07 10.19
N LEU A 80 4.38 -6.59 9.04
CA LEU A 80 2.97 -6.26 8.88
C LEU A 80 2.08 -7.52 8.89
N SER A 81 2.55 -8.63 8.32
CA SER A 81 1.81 -9.89 8.34
C SER A 81 1.66 -10.45 9.75
N LYS A 82 2.70 -10.33 10.60
CA LYS A 82 2.64 -10.69 12.02
C LYS A 82 1.75 -9.72 12.80
N LEU A 83 1.91 -8.42 12.59
CA LEU A 83 1.14 -7.38 13.28
C LEU A 83 -0.36 -7.45 12.97
N LEU A 84 -0.72 -7.79 11.72
CA LEU A 84 -2.09 -7.84 11.22
C LEU A 84 -2.55 -9.28 10.93
N GLY A 85 -1.99 -10.26 11.63
CA GLY A 85 -2.26 -11.69 11.41
C GLY A 85 -3.74 -12.02 11.42
N ASP A 86 -4.42 -11.60 12.49
CA ASP A 86 -5.85 -11.87 12.76
C ASP A 86 -6.80 -10.85 12.13
N VAL A 87 -6.27 -9.82 11.45
CA VAL A 87 -7.08 -8.80 10.82
C VAL A 87 -7.57 -9.29 9.45
N THR A 88 -8.88 -9.19 9.23
CA THR A 88 -9.49 -9.47 7.93
C THR A 88 -9.62 -8.18 7.12
N ILE A 89 -8.93 -8.12 5.97
CA ILE A 89 -9.06 -7.01 5.03
C ILE A 89 -10.20 -7.33 4.05
N ALA A 90 -11.32 -6.61 4.18
CA ALA A 90 -12.46 -6.76 3.29
C ALA A 90 -12.05 -6.50 1.82
N ASN A 91 -12.56 -7.31 0.89
CA ASN A 91 -12.26 -7.24 -0.55
C ASN A 91 -10.75 -7.38 -0.92
N GLY A 92 -9.90 -7.87 -0.01
CA GLY A 92 -8.47 -8.05 -0.24
C GLY A 92 -8.09 -9.33 -1.00
N GLY A 93 -8.90 -10.38 -0.91
CA GLY A 93 -8.57 -11.71 -1.43
C GLY A 93 -7.37 -12.35 -0.72
N VAL A 94 -6.70 -13.31 -1.37
CA VAL A 94 -5.56 -14.06 -0.80
C VAL A 94 -4.31 -14.00 -1.69
N MET A 95 -3.13 -14.24 -1.12
CA MET A 95 -1.91 -14.39 -1.90
C MET A 95 -2.07 -15.57 -2.87
N PRO A 96 -1.68 -15.42 -4.16
CA PRO A 96 -1.69 -16.54 -5.09
C PRO A 96 -0.73 -17.64 -4.59
N ASN A 97 -1.27 -18.80 -4.26
CA ASN A 97 -0.50 -19.95 -3.81
C ASN A 97 -1.20 -21.22 -4.27
N ILE A 98 -0.49 -22.07 -5.02
CA ILE A 98 -0.99 -23.37 -5.48
C ILE A 98 -0.06 -24.44 -4.91
N HIS A 99 -0.62 -25.36 -4.11
CA HIS A 99 0.17 -26.45 -3.55
C HIS A 99 0.71 -27.35 -4.67
N ASN A 100 1.98 -27.77 -4.58
CA ASN A 100 2.66 -28.52 -5.65
C ASN A 100 1.93 -29.80 -6.08
N LEU A 101 1.15 -30.43 -5.17
CA LEU A 101 0.34 -31.61 -5.48
C LEU A 101 -0.83 -31.33 -6.42
N LEU A 102 -1.28 -30.08 -6.49
CA LEU A 102 -2.37 -29.64 -7.36
C LEU A 102 -1.88 -29.23 -8.75
N LEU A 103 -0.56 -29.08 -8.92
CA LEU A 103 0.02 -28.79 -10.23
C LEU A 103 -0.05 -30.06 -11.09
N PRO A 104 -0.39 -29.93 -12.38
CA PRO A 104 -0.31 -31.04 -13.31
C PRO A 104 1.09 -31.67 -13.24
N LYS A 105 1.15 -32.99 -13.10
CA LYS A 105 2.42 -33.73 -13.11
C LYS A 105 3.09 -33.44 -14.46
N LYS A 106 4.28 -32.84 -14.44
CA LYS A 106 5.02 -32.38 -15.63
C LYS A 106 5.12 -33.50 -16.67
N THR A 107 4.22 -33.52 -17.64
CA THR A 107 4.38 -34.21 -18.93
C THR A 107 4.96 -33.17 -19.89
N GLY A 108 6.18 -33.39 -20.37
CA GLY A 108 7.00 -32.37 -21.02
C GLY A 108 6.50 -31.83 -22.36
N GLY A 109 7.11 -30.70 -22.77
CA GLY A 109 7.36 -30.36 -24.17
C GLY A 109 6.50 -29.25 -24.79
N SER A 110 6.97 -28.00 -24.72
CA SER A 110 6.84 -27.05 -25.84
C SER A 110 7.85 -25.90 -25.71
N SER A 111 9.13 -26.20 -25.92
CA SER A 111 10.05 -25.20 -26.48
C SER A 111 9.58 -24.92 -27.91
N LYS A 112 9.02 -23.74 -28.16
CA LYS A 112 8.93 -23.21 -29.54
C LYS A 112 10.35 -22.87 -29.99
N PRO A 113 10.91 -23.47 -31.06
CA PRO A 113 12.04 -22.86 -31.74
C PRO A 113 11.49 -21.67 -32.54
N SER A 114 11.93 -20.45 -32.20
CA SER A 114 11.81 -19.31 -33.10
C SER A 114 12.78 -19.56 -34.25
N ALA A 115 12.25 -19.77 -35.44
CA ALA A 115 13.02 -19.79 -36.67
C ALA A 115 13.57 -18.39 -36.94
N ASP A 116 14.88 -18.29 -37.08
CA ASP A 116 15.54 -17.19 -37.76
C ASP A 116 15.29 -17.39 -39.27
N GLU A 117 14.71 -16.40 -39.93
CA GLU A 117 14.70 -16.26 -41.41
C GLU A 117 15.39 -14.93 -41.76
N ASP A 118 16.17 -15.00 -42.84
CA ASP A 118 17.29 -14.14 -43.26
C ASP A 118 17.05 -12.62 -43.39
#